data_AF-A0A2V9M7U6-F1
#
_entry.id   AF-A0A2V9M7U6-F1
#
_cell.length_a   1.000
_cell.length_b   1.000
_cell.length_c   1.000
_cell.angle_alpha   90.00
_cell.angle_beta   90.00
_cell.angle_gamma   90.00
#
_symmetry.space_group_name_H-M   'P 1'
#
loop_
_entity.id
_entity.type
_entity.pdbx_description
1 polymer ?
#
loop_
_entity_poly.entity_id
_entity_poly.type
_entity_poly.pdbx_seq_one_letter_code
_entity_poly.pdbx_strand_id
1 'polypeptide(L)' 'MRIGIIGAGPAGSLCASLLSQAGSEVLLFDDRGVWEKPCGGGVTHIAIAS' A
#
# COMPACT_ATOMS: atom_id res chain seq x y z
N MET A 1 -3.37 6.62 16.19
CA MET A 1 -3.39 7.79 15.28
C MET A 1 -4.24 7.45 14.07
N ARG A 2 -4.98 8.40 13.49
CA ARG A 2 -5.81 8.18 12.29
C ARG A 2 -5.09 8.72 11.06
N ILE A 3 -4.95 7.90 10.02
CA ILE A 3 -4.17 8.22 8.83
C ILE A 3 -4.98 7.90 7.57
N GLY A 4 -5.11 8.89 6.68
CA GLY A 4 -5.67 8.69 5.34
C GLY A 4 -4.55 8.56 4.31
N ILE A 5 -4.63 7.54 3.43
CA ILE A 5 -3.68 7.32 2.34
C ILE A 5 -4.44 7.35 1.02
N ILE A 6 -3.97 8.16 0.06
CA ILE A 6 -4.54 8.26 -1.29
C ILE A 6 -3.65 7.50 -2.28
N GLY A 7 -4.21 6.49 -2.93
CA GLY A 7 -3.60 5.56 -3.87
C GLY A 7 -3.23 4.21 -3.21
N ALA A 8 -3.90 3.13 -3.62
CA ALA A 8 -3.68 1.73 -3.21
C ALA A 8 -2.74 0.95 -4.17
N GLY A 9 -1.87 1.66 -4.89
CA GLY A 9 -0.74 1.02 -5.58
C GLY A 9 0.26 0.38 -4.60
N PRO A 10 1.34 -0.29 -5.08
CA PRO A 10 2.26 -1.03 -4.22
C PRO A 10 2.79 -0.24 -3.02
N ALA A 11 3.22 1.01 -3.23
CA ALA A 11 3.74 1.87 -2.17
C ALA A 11 2.67 2.23 -1.12
N GLY A 12 1.46 2.60 -1.57
CA GLY A 12 0.38 2.98 -0.66
C GLY A 12 -0.16 1.80 0.14
N SER A 13 -0.30 0.64 -0.50
CA SER A 13 -0.71 -0.61 0.15
C SER A 13 0.32 -1.11 1.17
N LEU A 14 1.62 -1.05 0.85
CA LEU A 14 2.68 -1.39 1.79
C LEU A 14 2.71 -0.42 2.98
N CYS A 15 2.63 0.89 2.72
CA CYS A 15 2.58 1.91 3.76
C CYS A 15 1.37 1.71 4.70
N ALA A 16 0.19 1.47 4.13
CA ALA A 16 -1.02 1.19 4.88
C ALA A 16 -0.87 -0.05 5.78
N SER A 17 -0.26 -1.11 5.26
CA SER A 17 0.02 -2.34 6.01
C SER A 17 0.95 -2.07 7.20
N LEU A 18 2.09 -1.41 6.97
CA LEU A 18 3.07 -1.12 8.01
C LEU A 18 2.50 -0.20 9.11
N LEU A 19 1.77 0.84 8.73
CA LEU A 19 1.15 1.76 9.69
C LEU A 19 0.05 1.10 10.51
N SER A 20 -0.73 0.20 9.89
CA SER A 20 -1.75 -0.58 10.59
C SER A 20 -1.13 -1.56 11.58
N GLN A 21 -0.05 -2.25 11.19
CA GLN A 21 0.71 -3.13 12.08
C GLN A 21 1.34 -2.37 13.26
N ALA A 22 1.72 -1.10 13.05
CA ALA A 22 2.19 -0.21 14.11
C ALA A 22 1.06 0.34 15.01
N GLY A 23 -0.20 -0.08 14.82
CA GLY A 23 -1.34 0.30 15.67
C GLY A 23 -2.06 1.58 15.23
N SER A 24 -1.84 2.07 14.02
CA SER A 24 -2.62 3.19 13.47
C SER A 24 -3.94 2.71 12.86
N GLU A 25 -4.97 3.56 12.95
CA GLU A 25 -6.21 3.38 12.22
C GLU A 25 -6.01 4.01 10.83
N VAL A 26 -5.91 3.17 9.80
CA VAL A 26 -5.59 3.60 8.44
C VAL A 26 -6.80 3.46 7.53
N LEU A 27 -7.12 4.53 6.80
CA LEU A 27 -8.11 4.53 5.74
C LEU A 27 -7.40 4.71 4.39
N LEU A 28 -7.46 3.70 3.53
CA LEU A 28 -6.83 3.67 2.22
C LEU A 28 -7.88 3.92 1.13
N PHE A 29 -7.62 4.89 0.27
CA PHE A 29 -8.48 5.27 -0.85
C PHE A 29 -7.76 4.99 -2.17
N ASP A 30 -8.46 4.49 -3.18
CA ASP A 30 -7.97 4.44 -4.56
C ASP A 30 -9.12 4.82 -5.50
N ASP A 31 -8.84 5.67 -6.50
CA ASP A 31 -9.81 6.06 -7.52
C ASP A 31 -10.02 4.96 -8.57
N ARG A 32 -9.03 4.06 -8.68
CA ARG A 32 -9.06 2.89 -9.57
C ARG A 32 -9.60 1.71 -8.76
N GLY A 33 -10.62 1.04 -9.29
CA GLY A 33 -11.18 -0.19 -8.72
C GLY A 33 -10.22 -1.38 -8.83
N VAL A 34 -10.77 -2.61 -8.93
CA VAL A 34 -9.94 -3.81 -9.17
C VAL A 34 -9.36 -3.74 -10.59
N TRP A 35 -8.15 -3.20 -10.67
CA TRP A 35 -7.38 -3.07 -11.89
C TRP A 35 -5.96 -3.51 -11.59
N GLU A 36 -5.34 -4.27 -12.49
CA GLU A 36 -3.94 -4.64 -12.36
C GLU A 36 -3.06 -3.45 -12.76
N LYS A 37 -2.55 -2.70 -11.77
CA LYS A 37 -1.66 -1.57 -12.04
C LYS A 37 -0.42 -2.10 -12.78
N PRO A 38 -0.02 -1.54 -13.94
CA PRO A 38 1.15 -2.02 -14.69
C PRO A 38 2.43 -1.52 -14.02
N CYS A 39 2.64 -1.89 -12.76
CA CYS A 39 3.93 -1.78 -12.08
C CYS A 39 4.72 -3.06 -12.38
N GLY A 40 5.14 -3.18 -13.65
CA GLY A 40 5.99 -4.23 -14.23
C GLY A 40 6.42 -5.38 -13.33
N GLY A 41 5.52 -6.35 -13.11
CA GLY A 41 5.72 -7.79 -12.81
C GLY A 41 6.74 -8.30 -11.79
N GLY A 42 7.68 -7.49 -11.32
CA GLY A 42 8.84 -7.90 -10.54
C GLY A 42 8.97 -7.08 -9.26
N VAL A 43 9.03 -7.77 -8.14
CA VAL A 43 9.36 -7.20 -6.84
C VAL A 43 10.84 -7.46 -6.59
N THR A 44 11.61 -6.42 -6.25
CA THR A 44 13.03 -6.60 -5.89
C THR A 44 13.15 -7.32 -4.55
N HIS A 45 14.28 -7.99 -4.31
CA HIS A 45 14.52 -8.72 -3.05
C HIS A 45 14.32 -7.85 -1.80
N ILE A 46 14.62 -6.54 -1.88
CA ILE A 46 14.44 -5.59 -0.79
C ILE A 46 12.95 -5.43 -0.43
N ALA A 47 12.09 -5.39 -1.45
CA ALA A 47 10.65 -5.23 -1.24
C ALA A 47 9.95 -6.54 -0.81
N ILE A 48 10.65 -7.68 -0.83
CA ILE A 48 10.17 -8.94 -0.22
C ILE A 48 10.62 -9.05 1.25
N ALA A 49 11.75 -8.44 1.59
CA ALA A 49 12.33 -8.47 2.93
C ALA A 49 11.66 -7.48 3.92
N SER A 50 10.72 -6.68 3.46
CA SER A 50 9.99 -5.64 4.21
C SER A 50 8.86 -6.19 5.06
#